data_AF-A0A7J7MZV9-F1
#
_entry.id   AF-A0A7J7MZV9-F1
#
_cell.length_a   1.000
_cell.length_b   1.000
_cell.length_c   1.000
_cell.angle_alpha   90.00
_cell.angle_beta   90.00
_cell.angle_gamma   90.00
#
_symmetry.space_group_name_H-M   'P 1'
#
loop_
_entity.id
_entity.type
_entity.pdbx_description
1 polymer ?
#
loop_
_entity_poly.entity_id
_entity_poly.type
_entity_poly.pdbx_seq_one_letter_code
_entity_poly.pdbx_strand_id
1 'polypeptide(L)'
;MKWAFETLQRYCKKFCMFNDDIQGTAGVALAGLLGAARAQGRPLSDFIKQKIVVVGARRFSAGIGVLSMAKQAVSRMTGDNEVTGNNPFWLLEKDGLVTKARNDIELSAAPFARGFGPGEIEGLREGANLLEVVKKVKPHVLQGLSGVGWSWLYLFCGAECTAADAFKHARENIVFASGSPFGDVNLGNGKVGHANQANNMYLFPGIGLGALFSGAHYISDGMLQLIAECIWHITTKVGVVVVREAIVEERAEGHGDSVIHNMIEKL
;
A
#
# COMPACT_ATOMS: atom_id res chain seq x y z
N MET A 1 -0.35 -5.58 17.48
CA MET A 1 0.50 -4.40 17.21
C MET A 1 0.31 -3.21 18.16
N LYS A 2 -0.70 -3.15 19.05
CA LYS A 2 -0.92 -2.03 20.00
C LYS A 2 0.36 -1.56 20.71
N TRP A 3 1.11 -2.48 21.32
CA TRP A 3 2.31 -2.15 22.09
C TRP A 3 3.45 -1.61 21.23
N ALA A 4 3.60 -2.06 19.98
CA ALA A 4 4.66 -1.59 19.08
C ALA A 4 4.48 -0.09 18.79
N PHE A 5 3.25 0.33 18.52
CA PHE A 5 2.93 1.73 18.26
C PHE A 5 3.04 2.61 19.51
N GLU A 6 2.48 2.18 20.65
CA GLU A 6 2.60 2.92 21.92
C GLU A 6 4.06 3.07 22.36
N THR A 7 4.86 2.02 22.20
CA THR A 7 6.30 2.04 22.48
C THR A 7 7.01 3.01 21.56
N LEU A 8 6.73 2.96 20.25
CA LEU A 8 7.31 3.88 19.28
C LEU A 8 6.98 5.33 19.65
N GLN A 9 5.71 5.67 19.87
CA GLN A 9 5.30 7.03 20.24
C GLN A 9 5.94 7.54 21.54
N ARG A 10 6.09 6.66 22.53
CA ARG A 10 6.65 7.03 23.84
C ARG A 10 8.15 7.29 23.79
N TYR A 11 8.88 6.60 22.91
CA TYR A 11 10.33 6.51 22.99
C TYR A 11 11.08 7.03 21.76
N CYS A 12 10.44 7.18 20.59
CA CYS A 12 11.11 7.65 19.36
C CYS A 12 11.73 9.05 19.48
N LYS A 13 11.23 9.88 20.40
CA LYS A 13 11.79 11.22 20.70
C LYS A 13 12.85 11.22 21.80
N LYS A 14 13.09 10.07 22.45
CA LYS A 14 14.02 9.93 23.59
C LYS A 14 15.24 9.08 23.25
N PHE A 15 15.05 8.10 22.37
CA PHE A 15 16.10 7.17 21.97
C PHE A 15 16.24 7.16 20.45
N CYS A 16 17.44 6.84 19.98
CA CYS A 16 17.68 6.54 18.58
C CYS A 16 17.04 5.19 18.24
N MET A 17 15.76 5.24 17.86
CA MET A 17 14.97 4.07 17.56
C MET A 17 13.97 4.35 16.45
N PHE A 18 13.60 3.29 15.77
CA PHE A 18 12.49 3.22 14.85
C PHE A 18 11.86 1.83 14.96
N ASN A 19 10.65 1.65 14.43
CA ASN A 19 10.02 0.34 14.37
C ASN A 19 10.00 -0.15 12.92
N ASP A 20 10.67 -1.25 12.62
CA ASP A 20 10.78 -1.73 11.23
C ASP A 20 9.43 -2.16 10.64
N ASP A 21 8.58 -2.84 11.42
CA ASP A 21 7.26 -3.27 10.95
C ASP A 21 6.33 -2.10 10.59
N ILE A 22 6.48 -0.95 11.25
CA ILE A 22 5.66 0.26 11.02
C ILE A 22 6.36 1.18 10.02
N GLN A 23 7.57 1.65 10.36
CA GLN A 23 8.30 2.68 9.62
C GLN A 23 9.13 2.10 8.47
N GLY A 24 9.74 0.93 8.65
CA GLY A 24 10.45 0.22 7.59
C GLY A 24 9.50 -0.22 6.47
N THR A 25 8.36 -0.83 6.84
CA THR A 25 7.31 -1.23 5.88
C THR A 25 6.74 -0.03 5.15
N ALA A 26 6.50 1.06 5.87
CA ALA A 26 6.01 2.30 5.27
C ALA A 26 7.00 2.86 4.25
N GLY A 27 8.30 2.83 4.58
CA GLY A 27 9.35 3.32 3.70
C GLY A 27 9.55 2.46 2.44
N VAL A 28 9.56 1.12 2.55
CA VAL A 28 9.71 0.25 1.37
C VAL A 28 8.49 0.33 0.45
N ALA A 29 7.28 0.39 1.03
CA ALA A 29 6.06 0.55 0.25
C ALA A 29 6.07 1.89 -0.49
N LEU A 30 6.41 3.00 0.18
CA LEU A 30 6.52 4.30 -0.47
C LEU A 30 7.57 4.28 -1.60
N ALA A 31 8.76 3.74 -1.35
CA ALA A 31 9.81 3.64 -2.37
C ALA A 31 9.32 2.90 -3.61
N GLY A 32 8.61 1.79 -3.41
CA GLY A 32 8.04 1.02 -4.50
C GLY A 32 6.88 1.73 -5.22
N LEU A 33 6.04 2.48 -4.51
CA LEU A 33 4.98 3.30 -5.10
C LEU A 33 5.55 4.39 -6.04
N LEU A 34 6.59 5.08 -5.58
CA LEU A 34 7.32 6.07 -6.37
C LEU A 34 8.05 5.38 -7.56
N GLY A 35 8.61 4.20 -7.33
CA GLY A 35 9.23 3.37 -8.35
C GLY A 35 8.26 2.95 -9.46
N ALA A 36 7.02 2.60 -9.09
CA ALA A 36 5.98 2.22 -10.03
C ALA A 36 5.51 3.42 -10.88
N ALA A 37 5.37 4.61 -10.29
CA ALA A 37 5.07 5.82 -11.05
C ALA A 37 6.13 6.09 -12.14
N ARG A 38 7.41 5.90 -11.79
CA ARG A 38 8.54 6.02 -12.72
C ARG A 38 8.56 4.93 -13.80
N ALA A 39 8.30 3.67 -13.42
CA ALA A 39 8.25 2.55 -14.37
C ALA A 39 7.16 2.73 -15.44
N GLN A 40 6.09 3.45 -15.10
CA GLN A 40 5.04 3.85 -16.04
C GLN A 40 5.41 5.06 -16.91
N GLY A 41 6.63 5.58 -16.79
CA GLY A 41 7.08 6.78 -17.50
C GLY A 41 6.38 8.06 -17.04
N ARG A 42 5.73 8.06 -15.87
CA ARG A 42 5.02 9.24 -15.38
C ARG A 42 5.93 10.14 -14.54
N PRO A 43 5.72 11.47 -14.58
CA PRO A 43 6.43 12.38 -13.69
C PRO A 43 6.02 12.16 -12.23
N LEU A 44 6.90 12.50 -11.29
CA LEU A 44 6.65 12.37 -9.85
C LEU A 44 5.43 13.17 -9.39
N SER A 45 5.12 14.28 -10.07
CA SER A 45 3.93 15.10 -9.83
C SER A 45 2.61 14.35 -10.08
N ASP A 46 2.61 13.27 -10.86
CA ASP A 46 1.43 12.43 -11.03
C ASP A 46 1.14 11.54 -9.82
N PHE A 47 2.12 11.34 -8.91
CA PHE A 47 1.91 10.62 -7.66
C PHE A 47 0.81 11.27 -6.82
N ILE A 48 0.72 12.60 -6.84
CA ILE A 48 -0.30 13.40 -6.14
C ILE A 48 -1.72 13.02 -6.58
N LYS A 49 -1.90 12.57 -7.83
CA LYS A 49 -3.20 12.19 -8.41
C LYS A 49 -3.54 10.71 -8.20
N GLN A 50 -2.62 9.91 -7.65
CA GLN A 50 -2.84 8.48 -7.52
C GLN A 50 -3.84 8.17 -6.42
N LYS A 51 -4.96 7.57 -6.82
CA LYS A 51 -5.89 6.87 -5.94
C LYS A 51 -5.26 5.61 -5.34
N ILE A 52 -5.02 5.62 -4.03
CA ILE A 52 -4.42 4.50 -3.29
C ILE A 52 -5.45 3.86 -2.37
N VAL A 53 -5.65 2.56 -2.48
CA VAL A 53 -6.48 1.76 -1.58
C VAL A 53 -5.57 0.83 -0.80
N VAL A 54 -5.61 0.91 0.53
CA VAL A 54 -4.86 0.03 1.43
C VAL A 54 -5.83 -0.91 2.14
N VAL A 55 -5.54 -2.21 2.06
CA VAL A 55 -6.34 -3.30 2.62
C VAL A 55 -5.60 -3.96 3.76
N GLY A 56 -6.31 -4.27 4.83
CA GLY A 56 -5.74 -5.04 5.92
C GLY A 56 -5.08 -4.20 6.99
N ALA A 57 -5.49 -2.94 7.12
CA ALA A 57 -5.14 -2.18 8.28
C ALA A 57 -5.92 -2.72 9.48
N ARG A 58 -5.34 -3.63 10.26
CA ARG A 58 -5.80 -3.76 11.65
C ARG A 58 -5.44 -2.46 12.39
N ARG A 59 -6.14 -2.18 13.50
CA ARG A 59 -5.73 -1.12 14.45
C ARG A 59 -4.20 -1.16 14.67
N PHE A 60 -3.55 -0.02 14.48
CA PHE A 60 -2.09 0.16 14.57
C PHE A 60 -1.27 -0.70 13.58
N SER A 61 -1.48 -0.54 12.26
CA SER A 61 -0.86 -1.36 11.21
C SER A 61 0.14 -0.62 10.32
N ALA A 62 0.97 -1.39 9.62
CA ALA A 62 1.82 -0.92 8.52
C ALA A 62 1.05 -0.08 7.48
N GLY A 63 -0.23 -0.38 7.24
CA GLY A 63 -1.06 0.36 6.28
C GLY A 63 -1.25 1.83 6.62
N ILE A 64 -1.42 2.16 7.89
CA ILE A 64 -1.51 3.56 8.35
C ILE A 64 -0.14 4.25 8.19
N GLY A 65 0.95 3.54 8.46
CA GLY A 65 2.31 4.01 8.21
C GLY A 65 2.53 4.38 6.74
N VAL A 66 2.16 3.48 5.81
CA VAL A 66 2.25 3.71 4.36
C VAL A 66 1.46 4.95 3.95
N LEU A 67 0.19 5.05 4.36
CA LEU A 67 -0.64 6.20 4.01
C LEU A 67 -0.12 7.51 4.62
N SER A 68 0.44 7.45 5.81
CA SER A 68 1.04 8.63 6.47
C SER A 68 2.28 9.10 5.73
N MET A 69 3.19 8.20 5.35
CA MET A 69 4.37 8.54 4.56
C MET A 69 3.99 9.00 3.15
N ALA A 70 3.00 8.39 2.51
CA ALA A 70 2.48 8.83 1.22
C ALA A 70 1.87 10.24 1.30
N LYS A 71 1.10 10.53 2.35
CA LYS A 71 0.56 11.88 2.60
C LYS A 71 1.66 12.90 2.81
N GLN A 72 2.69 12.57 3.59
CA GLN A 72 3.86 13.44 3.78
C GLN A 72 4.66 13.66 2.49
N ALA A 73 4.80 12.63 1.65
CA ALA A 73 5.40 12.73 0.32
C ALA A 73 4.63 13.69 -0.58
N VAL A 74 3.30 13.55 -0.62
CA VAL A 74 2.43 14.48 -1.36
C VAL A 74 2.59 15.90 -0.82
N SER A 75 2.47 16.12 0.49
CA SER A 75 2.65 17.45 1.12
C SER A 75 3.94 18.15 0.68
N ARG A 76 5.06 17.43 0.71
CA ARG A 76 6.36 17.99 0.29
C ARG A 76 6.41 18.32 -1.19
N MET A 77 5.86 17.47 -2.05
CA MET A 77 5.83 17.72 -3.50
C MET A 77 4.95 18.93 -3.85
N THR A 78 3.89 19.18 -3.09
CA THR A 78 2.97 20.32 -3.30
C THR A 78 3.44 21.61 -2.64
N GLY A 79 4.30 21.53 -1.61
CA GLY A 79 4.63 22.67 -0.75
C GLY A 79 3.56 22.99 0.31
N ASP A 80 2.44 22.28 0.31
CA ASP A 80 1.36 22.41 1.27
C ASP A 80 1.63 21.61 2.55
N ASN A 81 1.91 22.34 3.64
CA ASN A 81 2.13 21.78 4.98
C ASN A 81 0.86 21.15 5.57
N GLU A 82 -0.31 21.49 5.06
CA GLU A 82 -1.56 20.83 5.38
C GLU A 82 -2.14 20.22 4.10
N VAL A 83 -2.00 18.90 3.92
CA VAL A 83 -2.94 18.16 3.08
C VAL A 83 -4.25 18.08 3.87
N THR A 84 -4.94 19.21 3.94
CA THR A 84 -6.22 19.41 4.61
C THR A 84 -7.30 18.80 3.72
N GLY A 85 -7.72 17.60 4.09
CA GLY A 85 -9.06 17.10 3.76
C GLY A 85 -9.20 16.16 2.58
N ASN A 86 -8.45 16.31 1.48
CA ASN A 86 -8.77 15.60 0.22
C ASN A 86 -7.62 14.77 -0.36
N ASN A 87 -6.99 13.93 0.47
CA ASN A 87 -6.08 12.92 -0.09
C ASN A 87 -6.88 11.85 -0.87
N PRO A 88 -6.37 11.35 -2.01
CA PRO A 88 -7.01 10.28 -2.77
C PRO A 88 -6.67 8.90 -2.16
N PHE A 89 -6.73 8.76 -0.83
CA PHE A 89 -6.38 7.51 -0.15
C PHE A 89 -7.59 6.90 0.57
N TRP A 90 -7.71 5.58 0.51
CA TRP A 90 -8.78 4.81 1.16
C TRP A 90 -8.18 3.71 2.01
N LEU A 91 -8.75 3.52 3.20
CA LEU A 91 -8.32 2.53 4.18
C LEU A 91 -9.44 1.51 4.41
N LEU A 92 -9.13 0.23 4.23
CA LEU A 92 -10.01 -0.88 4.60
C LEU A 92 -9.41 -1.66 5.76
N GLU A 93 -10.20 -1.82 6.82
CA GLU A 93 -9.90 -2.69 7.94
C GLU A 93 -10.68 -4.01 7.83
N LYS A 94 -10.62 -4.84 8.86
CA LYS A 94 -11.36 -6.11 8.92
C LYS A 94 -12.87 -5.96 8.72
N ASP A 95 -13.44 -4.84 9.13
CA ASP A 95 -14.88 -4.55 9.07
C ASP A 95 -15.24 -3.78 7.79
N GLY A 96 -14.30 -3.66 6.83
CA GLY A 96 -14.47 -2.95 5.57
C GLY A 96 -13.97 -1.51 5.61
N LEU A 97 -14.40 -0.70 4.63
CA LEU A 97 -13.99 0.69 4.44
C LEU A 97 -14.20 1.53 5.72
N VAL A 98 -13.15 2.28 6.11
CA VAL A 98 -13.20 3.23 7.22
C VAL A 98 -13.84 4.53 6.77
N THR A 99 -14.95 4.90 7.41
CA THR A 99 -15.63 6.18 7.23
C THR A 99 -15.75 6.93 8.56
N LYS A 100 -16.05 8.24 8.50
CA LYS A 100 -16.31 9.13 9.64
C LYS A 100 -17.55 8.70 10.44
N ALA A 101 -18.39 7.82 9.89
CA ALA A 101 -19.53 7.25 10.57
C ALA A 101 -19.15 6.10 11.53
N ARG A 102 -17.92 5.59 11.48
CA ARG A 102 -17.44 4.54 12.40
C ARG A 102 -17.32 5.11 13.81
N ASN A 103 -17.93 4.45 14.78
CA ASN A 103 -18.01 4.93 16.17
C ASN A 103 -16.68 4.82 16.94
N ASP A 104 -15.80 3.91 16.52
CA ASP A 104 -14.56 3.58 17.23
C ASP A 104 -13.30 3.76 16.37
N ILE A 105 -13.27 4.82 15.55
CA ILE A 105 -12.12 5.13 14.71
C ILE A 105 -10.91 5.43 15.59
N GLU A 106 -9.79 4.78 15.26
CA GLU A 106 -8.52 5.06 15.90
C GLU A 106 -7.98 6.43 15.47
N LEU A 107 -7.39 7.19 16.40
CA LEU A 107 -6.81 8.52 16.13
C LEU A 107 -5.85 8.54 14.93
N SER A 108 -5.09 7.45 14.72
CA SER A 108 -4.14 7.33 13.62
C SER A 108 -4.81 7.04 12.26
N ALA A 109 -6.00 6.42 12.27
CA ALA A 109 -6.80 6.10 11.09
C ALA A 109 -7.76 7.24 10.70
N ALA A 110 -8.14 8.09 11.66
CA ALA A 110 -9.05 9.22 11.46
C ALA A 110 -8.69 10.14 10.27
N PRO A 111 -7.40 10.45 9.99
CA PRO A 111 -7.03 11.26 8.82
C PRO A 111 -7.35 10.62 7.46
N PHE A 112 -7.63 9.31 7.42
CA PHE A 112 -7.94 8.53 6.22
C PHE A 112 -9.41 8.09 6.17
N ALA A 113 -10.22 8.47 7.16
CA ALA A 113 -11.63 8.11 7.24
C ALA A 113 -12.47 8.88 6.18
N ARG A 114 -13.18 8.09 5.37
CA ARG A 114 -14.27 8.44 4.41
C ARG A 114 -15.38 9.31 4.99
N GLY A 115 -15.70 10.52 4.55
CA GLY A 115 -16.92 11.26 4.92
C GLY A 115 -18.06 11.21 3.88
N PHE A 116 -18.95 12.22 3.94
CA PHE A 116 -19.91 12.61 2.87
C PHE A 116 -19.72 14.06 2.32
N GLY A 117 -18.51 14.62 2.38
CA GLY A 117 -18.12 15.91 1.82
C GLY A 117 -17.57 15.87 0.37
N PRO A 118 -17.18 17.04 -0.16
CA PRO A 118 -16.75 17.18 -1.56
C PRO A 118 -15.43 16.44 -1.85
N GLY A 119 -15.44 15.51 -2.81
CA GLY A 119 -14.31 14.64 -3.17
C GLY A 119 -14.54 13.16 -2.85
N GLU A 120 -15.63 12.84 -2.16
CA GLU A 120 -15.98 11.47 -1.81
C GLU A 120 -16.91 10.82 -2.83
N ILE A 121 -16.84 9.50 -2.92
CA ILE A 121 -17.50 8.75 -3.97
C ILE A 121 -18.88 8.32 -3.49
N GLU A 122 -19.90 8.80 -4.21
CA GLU A 122 -21.30 8.61 -3.85
C GLU A 122 -21.66 7.11 -3.71
N GLY A 123 -22.33 6.82 -2.59
CA GLY A 123 -22.79 5.49 -2.23
C GLY A 123 -21.72 4.51 -1.75
N LEU A 124 -20.49 4.94 -1.45
CA LEU A 124 -19.63 4.15 -0.57
C LEU A 124 -20.08 4.37 0.88
N ARG A 125 -20.31 3.27 1.60
CA ARG A 125 -20.78 3.29 2.98
C ARG A 125 -19.73 2.75 3.93
N GLU A 126 -19.94 3.02 5.22
CA GLU A 126 -19.23 2.36 6.30
C GLU A 126 -19.28 0.83 6.13
N GLY A 127 -18.11 0.21 6.21
CA GLY A 127 -17.97 -1.24 6.05
C GLY A 127 -18.22 -1.77 4.64
N ALA A 128 -18.13 -0.92 3.62
CA ALA A 128 -18.09 -1.38 2.23
C ALA A 128 -16.94 -2.39 2.02
N ASN A 129 -17.23 -3.49 1.33
CA ASN A 129 -16.24 -4.53 1.08
C ASN A 129 -15.22 -4.10 0.01
N LEU A 130 -14.12 -4.85 -0.12
CA LEU A 130 -13.07 -4.52 -1.07
C LEU A 130 -13.55 -4.40 -2.52
N LEU A 131 -14.46 -5.29 -2.94
CA LEU A 131 -14.96 -5.30 -4.31
C LEU A 131 -15.77 -4.03 -4.62
N GLU A 132 -16.65 -3.62 -3.70
CA GLU A 132 -17.41 -2.38 -3.80
C GLU A 132 -16.47 -1.17 -3.91
N VAL A 133 -15.45 -1.12 -3.05
CA VAL A 133 -14.45 -0.04 -3.05
C VAL A 133 -13.68 -0.01 -4.37
N VAL A 134 -13.18 -1.15 -4.86
CA VAL A 134 -12.43 -1.20 -6.13
C VAL A 134 -13.29 -0.76 -7.31
N LYS A 135 -14.53 -1.25 -7.41
CA LYS A 135 -15.46 -0.89 -8.50
C LYS A 135 -15.78 0.61 -8.51
N LYS A 136 -15.99 1.22 -7.35
CA LYS A 136 -16.35 2.64 -7.22
C LYS A 136 -15.15 3.58 -7.28
N VAL A 137 -14.08 3.27 -6.54
CA VAL A 137 -12.87 4.11 -6.48
C VAL A 137 -12.11 4.07 -7.79
N LYS A 138 -12.04 2.90 -8.43
CA LYS A 138 -11.14 2.62 -9.55
C LYS A 138 -9.70 3.01 -9.17
N PRO A 139 -9.13 2.35 -8.14
CA PRO A 139 -7.83 2.74 -7.61
C PRO A 139 -6.74 2.57 -8.65
N HIS A 140 -5.75 3.44 -8.60
CA HIS A 140 -4.51 3.23 -9.34
C HIS A 140 -3.62 2.26 -8.58
N VAL A 141 -3.66 2.26 -7.25
CA VAL A 141 -2.83 1.40 -6.40
C VAL A 141 -3.71 0.62 -5.45
N LEU A 142 -3.50 -0.68 -5.37
CA LEU A 142 -4.12 -1.56 -4.38
C LEU A 142 -3.02 -2.25 -3.56
N GLN A 143 -2.94 -1.93 -2.27
CA GLN A 143 -1.89 -2.40 -1.37
C GLN A 143 -2.48 -3.30 -0.29
N GLY A 144 -2.09 -4.58 -0.28
CA GLY A 144 -2.39 -5.52 0.79
C GLY A 144 -1.34 -5.46 1.91
N LEU A 145 -1.79 -5.28 3.15
CA LEU A 145 -0.97 -5.32 4.38
C LEU A 145 -1.71 -6.06 5.50
N SER A 146 -2.53 -7.02 5.12
CA SER A 146 -3.47 -7.73 5.99
C SER A 146 -2.81 -8.84 6.81
N GLY A 147 -1.70 -9.37 6.30
CA GLY A 147 -1.01 -10.53 6.87
C GLY A 147 -1.85 -11.80 6.85
N VAL A 148 -3.01 -11.80 6.18
CA VAL A 148 -3.83 -12.98 5.93
C VAL A 148 -3.61 -13.38 4.48
N GLY A 149 -2.86 -14.46 4.28
CA GLY A 149 -2.75 -15.07 2.96
C GLY A 149 -4.10 -15.62 2.54
N TRP A 150 -4.59 -15.26 1.36
CA TRP A 150 -5.86 -15.78 0.83
C TRP A 150 -5.65 -17.11 0.08
N SER A 151 -4.41 -17.57 -0.01
CA SER A 151 -4.01 -18.89 -0.50
C SER A 151 -3.77 -19.84 0.68
N TRP A 152 -4.64 -20.85 0.82
CA TRP A 152 -4.58 -21.85 1.89
C TRP A 152 -3.39 -22.84 1.77
N LEU A 153 -2.43 -22.64 0.85
CA LEU A 153 -1.40 -23.64 0.57
C LEU A 153 -0.03 -23.42 1.27
N TYR A 154 0.21 -22.28 1.92
CA TYR A 154 1.49 -22.06 2.62
C TYR A 154 1.28 -21.40 3.98
N LEU A 155 1.40 -22.22 5.04
CA LEU A 155 1.34 -21.83 6.45
C LEU A 155 2.40 -20.79 6.89
N PHE A 156 3.23 -20.31 5.96
CA PHE A 156 4.31 -19.32 6.15
C PHE A 156 4.22 -18.10 5.22
N CYS A 157 3.24 -18.02 4.30
CA CYS A 157 3.17 -16.96 3.30
C CYS A 157 1.86 -16.18 3.44
N GLY A 158 1.86 -15.11 4.24
CA GLY A 158 0.72 -14.21 4.44
C GLY A 158 0.43 -13.29 3.25
N ALA A 159 0.81 -13.69 2.03
CA ALA A 159 0.63 -12.90 0.81
C ALA A 159 -0.82 -12.92 0.33
N GLU A 160 -1.39 -11.75 0.07
CA GLU A 160 -2.79 -11.61 -0.37
C GLU A 160 -3.07 -12.33 -1.69
N CYS A 161 -2.11 -12.36 -2.61
CA CYS A 161 -2.18 -13.14 -3.84
C CYS A 161 -0.77 -13.59 -4.29
N THR A 162 -0.71 -14.58 -5.19
CA THR A 162 0.56 -14.98 -5.82
C THR A 162 0.85 -14.12 -7.04
N ALA A 163 2.13 -14.04 -7.44
CA ALA A 163 2.52 -13.38 -8.68
C ALA A 163 1.81 -14.01 -9.90
N ALA A 164 1.70 -15.34 -9.92
CA ALA A 164 1.04 -16.07 -11.01
C ALA A 164 -0.44 -15.68 -11.15
N ASP A 165 -1.17 -15.58 -10.04
CA ASP A 165 -2.58 -15.17 -10.07
C ASP A 165 -2.74 -13.72 -10.53
N ALA A 166 -1.89 -12.82 -10.03
CA ALA A 166 -1.91 -11.41 -10.43
C ALA A 166 -1.67 -11.25 -11.94
N PHE A 167 -0.62 -11.87 -12.46
CA PHE A 167 -0.28 -11.83 -13.89
C PHE A 167 -1.27 -12.59 -14.77
N LYS A 168 -1.94 -13.64 -14.27
CA LYS A 168 -3.01 -14.34 -15.00
C LYS A 168 -4.18 -13.43 -15.31
N HIS A 169 -4.61 -12.62 -14.34
CA HIS A 169 -5.77 -11.75 -14.50
C HIS A 169 -5.46 -10.42 -15.17
N ALA A 170 -4.29 -9.84 -14.89
CA ALA A 170 -3.96 -8.49 -15.34
C ALA A 170 -2.88 -8.43 -16.43
N ARG A 171 -2.29 -9.57 -16.80
CA ARG A 171 -1.28 -9.72 -17.86
C ARG A 171 -0.14 -8.71 -17.68
N GLU A 172 0.29 -8.06 -18.76
CA GLU A 172 1.38 -7.08 -18.78
C GLU A 172 1.00 -5.69 -18.28
N ASN A 173 -0.27 -5.45 -17.93
CA ASN A 173 -0.77 -4.13 -17.55
C ASN A 173 -0.54 -3.81 -16.07
N ILE A 174 0.15 -4.70 -15.35
CA ILE A 174 0.44 -4.54 -13.94
C ILE A 174 1.93 -4.53 -13.67
N VAL A 175 2.21 -3.94 -12.52
CA VAL A 175 3.50 -3.92 -11.89
C VAL A 175 3.31 -4.66 -10.56
N PHE A 176 4.03 -5.76 -10.27
CA PHE A 176 3.77 -6.60 -9.10
C PHE A 176 4.94 -6.59 -8.10
N ALA A 177 4.63 -6.34 -6.82
CA ALA A 177 5.55 -6.53 -5.70
C ALA A 177 4.87 -7.30 -4.58
N SER A 178 5.70 -7.99 -3.80
CA SER A 178 5.28 -8.78 -2.63
C SER A 178 6.34 -8.72 -1.53
N GLY A 179 5.95 -8.96 -0.29
CA GLY A 179 6.91 -9.04 0.82
C GLY A 179 7.74 -10.33 0.80
N SER A 180 7.15 -11.41 0.28
CA SER A 180 7.77 -12.73 0.14
C SER A 180 8.33 -12.93 -1.27
N PRO A 181 9.40 -13.72 -1.45
CA PRO A 181 9.96 -13.98 -2.77
C PRO A 181 9.00 -14.81 -3.64
N PHE A 182 8.76 -14.35 -4.87
CA PHE A 182 8.15 -15.15 -5.94
C PHE A 182 9.06 -15.18 -7.17
N GLY A 183 8.93 -16.22 -7.98
CA GLY A 183 9.57 -16.28 -9.28
C GLY A 183 8.86 -15.42 -10.32
N ASP A 184 9.61 -14.96 -11.32
CA ASP A 184 9.07 -14.30 -12.49
C ASP A 184 8.09 -15.21 -13.25
N VAL A 185 7.06 -14.61 -13.84
CA VAL A 185 5.97 -15.32 -14.50
C VAL A 185 6.09 -15.15 -16.02
N ASN A 186 6.14 -16.24 -16.77
CA ASN A 186 6.06 -16.19 -18.23
C ASN A 186 4.61 -15.88 -18.65
N LEU A 187 4.41 -14.79 -19.39
CA LEU A 187 3.08 -14.34 -19.82
C LEU A 187 2.58 -15.04 -21.10
N GLY A 188 3.37 -15.94 -21.69
CA GLY A 188 3.01 -16.73 -22.87
C GLY A 188 3.15 -15.98 -24.21
N ASN A 189 3.32 -14.65 -24.19
CA ASN A 189 3.53 -13.81 -25.37
C ASN A 189 5.03 -13.45 -25.60
N GLY A 190 5.95 -14.24 -25.04
CA GLY A 190 7.38 -13.96 -25.06
C GLY A 190 7.83 -12.87 -24.08
N LYS A 191 6.91 -12.30 -23.28
CA LYS A 191 7.23 -11.36 -22.20
C LYS A 191 7.24 -12.04 -20.84
N VAL A 192 7.96 -11.43 -19.91
CA VAL A 192 8.12 -11.87 -18.54
C VAL A 192 7.48 -10.84 -17.61
N GLY A 193 6.56 -11.31 -16.76
CA GLY A 193 6.04 -10.56 -15.63
C GLY A 193 7.03 -10.66 -14.47
N HIS A 194 7.68 -9.54 -14.13
CA HIS A 194 8.69 -9.52 -13.07
C HIS A 194 8.03 -9.48 -11.68
N ALA A 195 8.37 -10.45 -10.83
CA ALA A 195 7.88 -10.53 -9.47
C ALA A 195 8.84 -9.81 -8.52
N ASN A 196 8.52 -8.56 -8.18
CA ASN A 196 9.40 -7.74 -7.35
C ASN A 196 9.21 -8.03 -5.85
N GLN A 197 10.23 -7.68 -5.05
CA GLN A 197 10.17 -7.78 -3.60
C GLN A 197 10.17 -6.40 -2.96
N ALA A 198 9.18 -6.14 -2.12
CA ALA A 198 9.06 -4.96 -1.27
C ALA A 198 9.29 -5.39 0.18
N ASN A 199 10.56 -5.65 0.51
CA ASN A 199 10.98 -6.12 1.83
C ASN A 199 11.75 -5.02 2.57
N ASN A 200 11.45 -4.82 3.85
CA ASN A 200 12.08 -3.81 4.70
C ASN A 200 13.60 -3.98 4.86
N MET A 201 14.15 -5.15 4.50
CA MET A 201 15.58 -5.40 4.35
C MET A 201 16.29 -4.38 3.46
N TYR A 202 15.59 -3.72 2.53
CA TYR A 202 16.15 -2.65 1.73
C TYR A 202 16.31 -1.32 2.49
N LEU A 203 15.68 -1.16 3.66
CA LEU A 203 15.74 0.06 4.47
C LEU A 203 16.54 -0.09 5.75
N PHE A 204 16.21 -1.05 6.62
CA PHE A 204 16.76 -1.06 7.98
C PHE A 204 18.30 -1.09 8.05
N PRO A 205 19.05 -1.77 7.16
CA PRO A 205 20.51 -1.71 7.20
C PRO A 205 21.03 -0.30 6.92
N GLY A 206 20.42 0.41 5.96
CA GLY A 206 20.78 1.77 5.59
C GLY A 206 20.41 2.78 6.67
N ILE A 207 19.24 2.63 7.31
CA ILE A 207 18.80 3.44 8.45
C ILE A 207 19.80 3.30 9.60
N GLY A 208 20.12 2.06 9.98
CA GLY A 208 21.04 1.79 11.10
C GLY A 208 22.45 2.33 10.85
N LEU A 209 22.98 2.09 9.65
CA LEU A 209 24.31 2.56 9.26
C LEU A 209 24.38 4.09 9.20
N GLY A 210 23.38 4.74 8.60
CA GLY A 210 23.31 6.20 8.51
C GLY A 210 23.16 6.87 9.88
N ALA A 211 22.36 6.29 10.77
CA ALA A 211 22.21 6.76 12.14
C ALA A 211 23.53 6.66 12.93
N LEU A 212 24.24 5.53 12.78
CA LEU A 212 25.53 5.32 13.43
C LEU A 212 26.59 6.33 12.95
N PHE A 213 26.73 6.52 11.64
CA PHE A 213 27.74 7.44 11.10
C PHE A 213 27.44 8.92 11.34
N SER A 214 26.17 9.31 11.33
CA SER A 214 25.78 10.71 11.58
C SER A 214 25.77 11.08 13.07
N GLY A 215 25.87 10.10 13.97
CA GLY A 215 25.67 10.33 15.40
C GLY A 215 24.24 10.76 15.73
N ALA A 216 23.25 10.33 14.93
CA ALA A 216 21.87 10.73 15.13
C ALA A 216 21.33 10.26 16.48
N HIS A 217 20.77 11.19 17.26
CA HIS A 217 20.18 10.89 18.57
C HIS A 217 18.73 10.38 18.48
N TYR A 218 18.06 10.58 17.33
CA TYR A 218 16.73 10.07 17.03
C TYR A 218 16.55 9.90 15.52
N ILE A 219 15.67 8.98 15.12
CA ILE A 219 15.29 8.77 13.73
C ILE A 219 14.04 9.60 13.46
N SER A 220 14.16 10.64 12.63
CA SER A 220 13.02 11.49 12.29
C SER A 220 12.22 10.92 11.11
N ASP A 221 10.92 11.25 11.04
CA ASP A 221 10.09 10.90 9.88
C ASP A 221 10.69 11.49 8.58
N GLY A 222 11.36 12.63 8.67
CA GLY A 222 12.04 13.22 7.53
C GLY A 222 13.23 12.40 7.01
N MET A 223 13.99 11.75 7.90
CA MET A 223 15.04 10.81 7.50
C MET A 223 14.44 9.59 6.80
N LEU A 224 13.39 8.99 7.36
CA LEU A 224 12.72 7.83 6.80
C LEU A 224 12.14 8.10 5.41
N GLN A 225 11.56 9.29 5.24
CA GLN A 225 11.01 9.72 3.97
C GLN A 225 12.10 9.95 2.92
N LEU A 226 13.20 10.63 3.28
CA LEU A 226 14.35 10.80 2.39
C LEU A 226 14.93 9.45 1.97
N ILE A 227 14.98 8.48 2.86
CA ILE A 227 15.45 7.12 2.54
C ILE A 227 14.54 6.46 1.51
N ALA A 228 13.21 6.58 1.65
CA ALA A 228 12.26 6.06 0.66
C ALA A 228 12.44 6.73 -0.72
N GLU A 229 12.67 8.04 -0.75
CA GLU A 229 12.97 8.81 -1.97
C GLU A 229 14.36 8.47 -2.55
N CYS A 230 15.36 8.15 -1.73
CA CYS A 230 16.68 7.70 -2.18
C CYS A 230 16.62 6.30 -2.80
N ILE A 231 15.85 5.38 -2.19
CA ILE A 231 15.64 4.04 -2.77
C ILE A 231 14.99 4.16 -4.14
N TRP A 232 14.04 5.09 -4.32
CA TRP A 232 13.45 5.39 -5.64
C TRP A 232 14.50 5.72 -6.72
N HIS A 233 15.60 6.40 -6.39
CA HIS A 233 16.68 6.66 -7.34
C HIS A 233 17.45 5.41 -7.75
N ILE A 234 17.59 4.45 -6.83
CA ILE A 234 18.37 3.21 -7.01
C ILE A 234 17.50 2.11 -7.64
N THR A 235 16.20 2.12 -7.40
CA THR A 235 15.25 1.12 -7.91
C THR A 235 14.72 1.51 -9.28
N THR A 236 15.45 1.19 -10.34
CA THR A 236 14.90 1.13 -11.71
C THR A 236 14.05 -0.13 -11.94
N LYS A 237 14.02 -1.07 -10.99
CA LYS A 237 13.34 -2.37 -11.08
C LYS A 237 12.67 -2.82 -9.77
N VAL A 238 11.95 -1.93 -9.08
CA VAL A 238 11.07 -2.36 -7.98
C VAL A 238 9.67 -1.90 -8.32
N GLY A 239 8.89 -2.82 -8.83
CA GLY A 239 7.55 -2.57 -9.29
C GLY A 239 6.51 -2.85 -8.21
N VAL A 240 5.79 -1.83 -7.75
CA VAL A 240 4.60 -1.97 -6.88
C VAL A 240 3.31 -2.02 -7.68
N VAL A 241 2.29 -2.67 -7.11
CA VAL A 241 0.92 -2.79 -7.61
C VAL A 241 0.36 -1.46 -8.07
N VAL A 242 0.36 -1.25 -9.39
CA VAL A 242 -0.45 -0.23 -10.04
C VAL A 242 -1.49 -0.95 -10.90
N VAL A 243 -2.75 -0.88 -10.49
CA VAL A 243 -3.90 -1.29 -11.29
C VAL A 243 -4.13 -0.18 -12.30
N ARG A 244 -3.73 -0.39 -13.56
CA ARG A 244 -4.32 0.31 -14.70
C ARG A 244 -5.29 -0.64 -15.38
N GLU A 245 -6.53 -0.17 -15.52
CA GLU A 245 -7.61 -0.81 -16.30
C GLU A 245 -8.00 -2.22 -15.83
N ALA A 246 -8.80 -2.30 -14.76
CA ALA A 246 -9.61 -3.49 -14.43
C ALA A 246 -11.12 -3.24 -14.62
N ILE A 247 -11.50 -2.32 -15.52
CA ILE A 247 -12.91 -2.06 -15.88
C ILE A 247 -13.07 -1.95 -17.41
N VAL A 248 -12.44 -2.86 -18.14
CA VAL A 248 -12.82 -3.17 -19.53
C VAL A 248 -12.66 -4.67 -19.74
N GLU A 249 -13.71 -5.43 -19.42
CA GLU A 249 -14.18 -6.66 -20.10
C GLU A 249 -15.10 -7.45 -19.14
N GLU A 250 -16.35 -6.99 -19.05
CA GLU A 250 -17.46 -7.83 -18.58
C GLU A 250 -18.44 -8.09 -19.75
N ARG A 251 -17.92 -8.13 -20.99
CA ARG A 251 -18.66 -8.57 -22.19
C ARG A 251 -17.71 -9.27 -23.16
N ALA A 252 -18.11 -10.48 -23.57
CA ALA A 252 -17.36 -11.50 -24.31
C ALA A 252 -16.38 -12.24 -23.38
N GLU A 253 -16.60 -13.47 -22.93
CA GLU A 253 -17.28 -14.61 -23.53
C GLU A 253 -17.90 -15.44 -22.41
N GLY A 254 -19.15 -15.87 -22.57
CA GLY A 254 -19.80 -16.75 -21.61
C GLY A 254 -19.04 -18.07 -21.49
N HIS A 255 -18.80 -18.48 -20.25
CA HIS A 255 -18.82 -19.83 -19.66
C HIS A 255 -17.72 -19.99 -18.60
N GLY A 256 -18.12 -20.46 -17.42
CA GLY A 256 -17.21 -21.03 -16.42
C GLY A 256 -17.39 -20.51 -15.00
N ASP A 257 -18.60 -20.68 -14.46
CA ASP A 257 -18.86 -20.55 -13.03
C ASP A 257 -17.99 -21.51 -12.18
N SER A 258 -17.81 -21.11 -10.92
CA SER A 258 -17.39 -21.92 -9.76
C SER A 258 -15.92 -21.90 -9.32
N VAL A 259 -15.38 -20.72 -9.00
CA VAL A 259 -14.51 -20.60 -7.79
C VAL A 259 -14.71 -19.25 -7.08
N ILE A 260 -14.95 -18.15 -7.81
CA ILE A 260 -15.13 -16.82 -7.19
C ILE A 260 -16.53 -16.63 -6.59
N HIS A 261 -17.53 -17.36 -7.08
CA HIS A 261 -18.93 -17.15 -6.69
C HIS A 261 -19.21 -17.47 -5.21
N ASN A 262 -18.48 -18.42 -4.62
CA ASN A 262 -18.64 -18.80 -3.21
C ASN A 262 -17.93 -17.87 -2.21
N MET A 263 -17.11 -16.92 -2.69
CA MET A 263 -16.37 -16.00 -1.82
C MET A 263 -17.16 -14.71 -1.53
N ILE A 264 -18.30 -14.50 -2.22
CA ILE A 264 -19.11 -13.28 -2.14
C ILE A 264 -20.38 -13.46 -1.27
N GLU A 265 -20.88 -14.68 -1.03
CA GLU A 265 -22.14 -14.86 -0.26
C GLU A 265 -21.98 -14.92 1.27
N LYS A 266 -20.77 -14.83 1.83
CA LYS A 266 -20.56 -14.88 3.30
C LYS A 266 -19.58 -13.83 3.86
N LEU A 267 -19.35 -12.74 3.14
CA LEU A 267 -18.62 -11.54 3.60
C LEU A 267 -19.43 -10.30 3.25
#